data_AF-A0A183KAT6-F1
#
_entry.id   AF-A0A183KAT6-F1
#
_cell.length_a   1.000
_cell.length_b   1.000
_cell.length_c   1.000
_cell.angle_alpha   90.00
_cell.angle_beta   90.00
_cell.angle_gamma   90.00
#
_symmetry.space_group_name_H-M   'P 1'
#
loop_
_entity.id
_entity.type
_entity.pdbx_description
1 polymer ?
#
loop_
_entity_poly.entity_id
_entity_poly.type
_entity_poly.pdbx_seq_one_letter_code
_entity_poly.pdbx_strand_id
1 'polypeptide(L)'
;MNKLEDEIKSLQLIKNDLKRKNELLKKEGKEKEKLQNEILSSQLQLAVCQNRVAKLEKTAISPKAFLLDSETGVPIKKDLIKCKNQMNNTNIVIYETRLNELNGKNEDTAELRCKIDKLEIQIFSREKKLLELNLILDAIKCLINKLEKQVNMGKDVALTLAVKTNEQKGTTVQTTKRLKATTAELTMLMTTAFELEQQVKERRTFLKECYQRMEAGNPPTDDVIEELEKYNRIVQWKSERARISKALELDDYWTTAPERPNAYLIHRNVSNKSYENPPNTAPNPGSSDDQMSSPKTNSVLIPYGAHAPFRPNDPSSHMRHFRKPELKPVDT
;
A
#
# COMPACT_ATOMS: atom_id res chain seq x y z
N MET A 1 8.68 14.69 -18.92
CA MET A 1 8.66 14.12 -20.28
C MET A 1 8.69 12.60 -20.20
N ASN A 2 9.77 11.97 -19.74
CA ASN A 2 9.94 10.50 -19.76
C ASN A 2 8.80 9.69 -19.06
N LYS A 3 8.31 10.11 -17.89
CA LYS A 3 7.20 9.39 -17.21
C LYS A 3 5.90 9.35 -18.00
N LEU A 4 5.59 10.44 -18.71
CA LEU A 4 4.40 10.54 -19.54
C LEU A 4 4.53 9.68 -20.81
N GLU A 5 5.73 9.63 -21.39
CA GLU A 5 6.03 8.76 -22.54
C GLU A 5 5.94 7.27 -22.17
N ASP A 6 6.40 6.89 -20.98
CA ASP A 6 6.30 5.51 -20.50
C ASP A 6 4.84 5.12 -20.18
N GLU A 7 4.05 6.05 -19.65
CA GLU A 7 2.61 5.86 -19.46
C GLU A 7 1.87 5.71 -20.80
N ILE A 8 2.21 6.51 -21.81
CA ILE A 8 1.66 6.38 -23.17
C ILE A 8 2.01 5.02 -23.78
N LYS A 9 3.24 4.55 -23.62
CA LYS A 9 3.66 3.21 -24.10
C LYS A 9 2.89 2.09 -23.39
N SER A 10 2.71 2.20 -22.07
CA SER A 10 1.91 1.26 -21.27
C SER A 10 0.46 1.20 -21.75
N LEU A 11 -0.17 2.36 -21.93
CA LEU A 11 -1.54 2.47 -22.42
C LEU A 11 -1.69 1.94 -23.86
N GLN A 12 -0.69 2.13 -24.72
CA GLN A 12 -0.67 1.55 -26.06
C GLN A 12 -0.58 0.03 -26.03
N LEU A 13 0.23 -0.55 -25.13
CA LEU A 13 0.32 -2.00 -24.94
C LEU A 13 -1.04 -2.57 -24.50
N ILE A 14 -1.66 -1.95 -23.48
CA ILE A 14 -2.98 -2.34 -22.97
C ILE A 14 -4.04 -2.24 -24.09
N LYS A 15 -4.04 -1.17 -24.88
CA LYS A 15 -4.94 -0.99 -26.03
C LYS A 15 -4.78 -2.13 -27.04
N ASN A 16 -3.55 -2.53 -27.34
CA ASN A 16 -3.29 -3.60 -28.30
C ASN A 16 -3.73 -4.96 -27.76
N ASP A 17 -3.53 -5.24 -26.47
CA ASP A 17 -3.98 -6.47 -25.85
C ASP A 17 -5.51 -6.54 -25.75
N LEU A 18 -6.18 -5.44 -25.44
CA LEU A 18 -7.64 -5.34 -25.49
C LEU A 18 -8.18 -5.53 -26.91
N LYS A 19 -7.47 -5.05 -27.93
CA LYS A 19 -7.84 -5.26 -29.33
C LYS A 19 -7.73 -6.75 -29.72
N ARG A 20 -6.63 -7.40 -29.36
CA ARG A 20 -6.44 -8.86 -29.56
C ARG A 20 -7.53 -9.67 -28.85
N LYS A 21 -7.85 -9.31 -27.60
CA LYS A 21 -8.91 -9.98 -26.82
C LYS A 21 -10.29 -9.83 -27.48
N ASN A 22 -10.61 -8.64 -28.00
CA ASN A 22 -11.84 -8.42 -28.74
C ASN A 22 -11.91 -9.22 -30.05
N GLU A 23 -10.79 -9.37 -30.77
CA GLU A 23 -10.73 -10.19 -31.98
C GLU A 23 -10.94 -11.68 -31.68
N LEU A 24 -10.39 -12.18 -30.57
CA LEU A 24 -10.63 -13.55 -30.10
C LEU A 24 -12.10 -13.77 -29.73
N LEU A 25 -12.70 -12.87 -28.93
CA LEU A 25 -14.12 -12.95 -28.57
C LEU A 25 -15.04 -12.92 -29.80
N LYS A 26 -14.70 -12.14 -30.83
CA LYS A 26 -15.44 -12.14 -32.10
C LYS A 26 -15.35 -13.48 -32.84
N LYS A 27 -14.19 -14.17 -32.80
CA LYS A 27 -14.04 -15.50 -33.39
C LYS A 27 -14.84 -16.54 -32.61
N GLU A 28 -14.76 -16.52 -31.29
CA GLU A 28 -15.56 -17.40 -30.42
C GLU A 28 -17.07 -17.20 -30.63
N GLY A 29 -17.51 -15.95 -30.79
CA GLY A 29 -18.90 -15.64 -31.12
C GLY A 29 -19.37 -16.27 -32.44
N LYS A 30 -18.55 -16.23 -33.48
CA LYS A 30 -18.85 -16.87 -34.78
C LYS A 30 -18.92 -18.41 -34.67
N GLU A 31 -18.02 -19.02 -33.90
CA GLU A 31 -18.06 -20.47 -33.67
C GLU A 31 -19.31 -20.88 -32.88
N LYS A 32 -19.71 -20.09 -31.88
CA LYS A 32 -20.96 -20.30 -31.14
C LYS A 32 -22.19 -20.22 -32.05
N GLU A 33 -22.23 -19.26 -32.97
CA GLU A 33 -23.33 -19.11 -33.93
C GLU A 33 -23.41 -20.32 -34.88
N LYS A 34 -22.26 -20.82 -35.36
CA LYS A 34 -22.21 -22.05 -36.19
C LYS A 34 -22.79 -23.25 -35.44
N LEU A 35 -22.35 -23.48 -34.20
CA LEU A 35 -22.83 -24.59 -33.37
C LEU A 35 -24.34 -24.46 -33.08
N GLN A 36 -24.84 -23.25 -32.86
CA GLN A 36 -26.29 -23.02 -32.69
C GLN A 36 -27.08 -23.37 -33.95
N ASN A 37 -26.58 -23.02 -35.13
CA ASN A 37 -27.22 -23.36 -36.40
C ASN A 37 -27.23 -24.88 -36.65
N GLU A 38 -26.15 -25.58 -36.29
CA GLU A 38 -26.05 -27.03 -36.40
C GLU A 38 -27.05 -27.74 -35.47
N ILE A 39 -27.14 -27.28 -34.20
CA ILE A 39 -28.14 -27.78 -33.24
C ILE A 39 -29.56 -27.60 -33.78
N LEU A 40 -29.88 -26.43 -34.33
CA LEU A 40 -31.21 -26.14 -34.90
C LEU A 40 -31.54 -27.09 -36.06
N SER A 41 -30.56 -27.33 -36.95
CA SER A 41 -30.72 -28.27 -38.07
C SER A 41 -30.97 -29.71 -37.59
N SER A 42 -30.19 -30.19 -36.62
CA SER A 42 -30.39 -31.52 -36.04
C SER A 42 -31.73 -31.65 -35.33
N GLN A 43 -32.19 -30.62 -34.61
CA GLN A 43 -33.52 -30.60 -34.00
C GLN A 43 -34.64 -30.69 -35.04
N LEU A 44 -34.51 -29.98 -36.16
CA LEU A 44 -35.47 -30.07 -37.27
C LEU A 44 -35.51 -31.47 -37.87
N GLN A 45 -34.35 -32.09 -38.12
CA GLN A 45 -34.28 -33.47 -38.62
C GLN A 45 -34.92 -34.47 -37.65
N LEU A 46 -34.69 -34.31 -36.35
CA LEU A 46 -35.31 -35.15 -35.33
C LEU A 46 -36.84 -35.00 -35.34
N ALA A 47 -37.37 -33.78 -35.44
CA ALA A 47 -38.80 -33.53 -35.53
C ALA A 47 -39.43 -34.15 -36.78
N VAL A 48 -38.74 -34.11 -37.93
CA VAL A 48 -39.18 -34.78 -39.16
C VAL A 48 -39.23 -36.30 -38.97
N CYS A 49 -38.19 -36.89 -38.37
CA CYS A 49 -38.14 -38.32 -38.07
C CYS A 49 -39.25 -38.74 -37.09
N GLN A 50 -39.49 -37.98 -36.03
CA GLN A 50 -40.57 -38.22 -35.07
C GLN A 50 -41.95 -38.17 -35.74
N ASN A 51 -42.20 -37.18 -36.61
CA ASN A 51 -43.44 -37.10 -37.38
C ASN A 51 -43.62 -38.30 -38.32
N ARG A 52 -42.54 -38.77 -38.95
CA ARG A 52 -42.57 -39.97 -39.81
C ARG A 52 -42.90 -41.22 -39.00
N VAL A 53 -42.28 -41.40 -37.83
CA VAL A 53 -42.56 -42.52 -36.92
C VAL A 53 -44.01 -42.49 -36.44
N ALA A 54 -44.51 -41.34 -36.00
CA ALA A 54 -45.91 -41.19 -35.57
C ALA A 54 -46.93 -41.51 -36.68
N LYS A 55 -46.62 -41.18 -37.95
CA LYS A 55 -47.45 -41.60 -39.10
C LYS A 55 -47.46 -43.11 -39.27
N LEU A 56 -46.30 -43.76 -39.18
CA LEU A 56 -46.17 -45.22 -39.31
C LEU A 56 -46.85 -45.96 -38.15
N GLU A 57 -46.71 -45.47 -36.93
CA GLU A 57 -47.40 -46.02 -35.76
C GLU A 57 -48.91 -45.95 -35.91
N LYS A 58 -49.47 -44.81 -36.35
CA LYS A 58 -50.90 -44.67 -36.64
C LYS A 58 -51.38 -45.66 -37.71
N THR A 59 -50.57 -45.93 -38.72
CA THR A 59 -50.89 -46.96 -39.73
C THR A 59 -50.79 -48.39 -39.20
N ALA A 60 -49.94 -48.65 -38.20
CA ALA A 60 -49.75 -49.98 -37.61
C ALA A 60 -50.80 -50.34 -36.54
N ILE A 61 -51.39 -49.36 -35.87
CA ILE A 61 -52.37 -49.56 -34.78
C ILE A 61 -53.76 -50.00 -35.31
N SER A 62 -54.08 -49.78 -36.59
CA SER A 62 -55.33 -50.26 -37.19
C SER A 62 -55.15 -51.68 -37.76
N PRO A 63 -55.75 -52.74 -37.17
CA PRO A 63 -55.54 -54.13 -37.61
C PRO A 63 -56.17 -54.48 -38.97
N LYS A 64 -56.82 -53.50 -39.63
CA LYS A 64 -57.55 -53.66 -40.90
C LYS A 64 -57.06 -52.72 -42.01
N ALA A 65 -56.02 -51.91 -41.77
CA ALA A 65 -55.50 -51.00 -42.79
C ALA A 65 -54.67 -51.76 -43.83
N PHE A 66 -54.97 -51.56 -45.11
CA PHE A 66 -54.22 -52.13 -46.22
C PHE A 66 -52.79 -51.59 -46.22
N LEU A 67 -51.79 -52.47 -46.35
CA LEU A 67 -50.41 -52.05 -46.58
C LEU A 67 -50.34 -51.35 -47.94
N LEU A 68 -50.00 -50.06 -47.90
CA LEU A 68 -49.75 -49.24 -49.08
C LEU A 68 -48.27 -49.34 -49.44
N ASP A 69 -47.96 -49.41 -50.72
CA ASP A 69 -46.59 -49.33 -51.22
C ASP A 69 -46.00 -47.91 -51.00
N SER A 70 -44.72 -47.84 -50.60
CA SER A 70 -44.09 -46.61 -50.10
C SER A 70 -43.83 -45.56 -51.19
N GLU A 71 -43.86 -45.94 -52.47
CA GLU A 71 -43.65 -45.02 -53.59
C GLU A 71 -44.94 -44.70 -54.36
N THR A 72 -45.93 -45.59 -54.38
CA THR A 72 -47.13 -45.45 -55.23
C THR A 72 -48.45 -45.26 -54.47
N GLY A 73 -48.50 -45.53 -53.16
CA GLY A 73 -49.67 -45.23 -52.32
C GLY A 73 -50.93 -46.06 -52.61
N VAL A 74 -50.82 -47.17 -53.34
CA VAL A 74 -51.95 -48.06 -53.70
C VAL A 74 -52.05 -49.23 -52.70
N PRO A 75 -53.27 -49.64 -52.28
CA PRO A 75 -53.49 -50.80 -51.42
C PRO A 75 -53.13 -52.11 -52.11
N ILE A 76 -52.16 -52.82 -51.54
CA ILE A 76 -51.74 -54.15 -52.00
C ILE A 76 -52.89 -55.14 -51.72
N LYS A 77 -53.71 -55.44 -52.74
CA LYS A 77 -54.69 -56.54 -52.69
C LYS A 77 -53.92 -57.86 -52.69
N LYS A 78 -54.21 -58.74 -51.73
CA LYS A 78 -53.58 -60.05 -51.62
C LYS A 78 -54.62 -61.15 -51.68
N ASP A 79 -54.47 -62.02 -52.66
CA ASP A 79 -55.25 -63.24 -52.78
C ASP A 79 -54.89 -64.22 -51.66
N LEU A 80 -55.89 -64.89 -51.13
CA LEU A 80 -55.85 -65.71 -49.94
C LEU A 80 -55.67 -67.19 -50.34
N ILE A 81 -54.53 -67.83 -50.01
CA ILE A 81 -54.39 -69.29 -50.13
C ILE A 81 -54.45 -69.94 -48.73
N LYS A 82 -55.30 -70.96 -48.60
CA LYS A 82 -55.45 -71.79 -47.40
C LYS A 82 -54.41 -72.92 -47.44
N CYS A 83 -53.35 -72.83 -46.65
CA CYS A 83 -52.43 -73.95 -46.43
C CYS A 83 -52.84 -74.73 -45.17
N LYS A 84 -53.09 -76.03 -45.33
CA LYS A 84 -53.46 -76.95 -44.25
C LYS A 84 -52.21 -77.71 -43.80
N ASN A 85 -51.62 -77.32 -42.66
CA ASN A 85 -50.52 -78.08 -42.06
C ASN A 85 -51.08 -79.20 -41.16
N GLN A 86 -50.66 -80.45 -41.42
CA GLN A 86 -51.25 -81.65 -40.82
C GLN A 86 -50.78 -81.96 -39.39
N MET A 87 -49.89 -81.16 -38.78
CA MET A 87 -49.25 -81.57 -37.51
C MET A 87 -49.51 -80.69 -36.29
N ASN A 88 -50.00 -79.46 -36.39
CA ASN A 88 -50.35 -78.65 -35.20
C ASN A 88 -51.51 -77.71 -35.53
N ASN A 89 -52.61 -77.83 -34.77
CA ASN A 89 -53.86 -77.12 -34.96
C ASN A 89 -53.77 -75.66 -34.46
N THR A 90 -52.98 -74.84 -35.14
CA THR A 90 -52.99 -73.38 -34.99
C THR A 90 -53.11 -72.74 -36.37
N ASN A 91 -54.26 -72.14 -36.64
CA ASN A 91 -54.52 -71.36 -37.86
C ASN A 91 -53.67 -70.08 -37.84
N ILE A 92 -52.45 -70.15 -38.35
CA ILE A 92 -51.65 -68.96 -38.64
C ILE A 92 -51.90 -68.60 -40.11
N VAL A 93 -52.59 -67.48 -40.32
CA VAL A 93 -52.88 -66.93 -41.65
C VAL A 93 -51.68 -66.10 -42.09
N ILE A 94 -50.95 -66.55 -43.11
CA ILE A 94 -49.81 -65.83 -43.70
C ILE A 94 -50.13 -65.51 -45.16
N TYR A 95 -49.86 -64.27 -45.58
CA TYR A 95 -50.15 -63.78 -46.94
C TYR A 95 -48.97 -64.00 -47.90
N GLU A 96 -49.21 -64.64 -49.05
CA GLU A 96 -48.19 -65.16 -49.97
C GLU A 96 -47.35 -64.09 -50.70
N THR A 97 -47.92 -62.95 -51.09
CA THR A 97 -47.18 -61.87 -51.79
C THR A 97 -46.25 -61.03 -50.91
N ARG A 98 -46.01 -61.41 -49.65
CA ARG A 98 -44.96 -60.84 -48.78
C ARG A 98 -43.98 -61.90 -48.25
N LEU A 99 -44.08 -63.14 -48.72
CA LEU A 99 -43.05 -64.13 -48.48
C LEU A 99 -41.97 -63.91 -49.53
N ASN A 100 -40.99 -63.08 -49.19
CA ASN A 100 -39.67 -63.31 -49.78
C ASN A 100 -39.30 -64.73 -49.36
N GLU A 101 -39.08 -65.61 -50.32
CA GLU A 101 -38.33 -66.85 -50.09
C GLU A 101 -36.95 -66.41 -49.60
N LEU A 102 -36.80 -66.26 -48.30
CA LEU A 102 -35.50 -66.07 -47.67
C LEU A 102 -34.80 -67.40 -47.86
N ASN A 103 -34.03 -67.50 -48.94
CA ASN A 103 -33.11 -68.61 -49.15
C ASN A 103 -32.13 -68.64 -47.97
N GLY A 104 -32.46 -69.48 -47.01
CA GLY A 104 -31.73 -69.72 -45.79
C GLY A 104 -32.23 -71.04 -45.22
N LYS A 105 -31.33 -71.97 -44.97
CA LYS A 105 -31.68 -73.19 -44.26
C LYS A 105 -32.11 -72.78 -42.85
N ASN A 106 -33.25 -73.27 -42.38
CA ASN A 106 -33.60 -73.15 -40.97
C ASN A 106 -32.53 -73.92 -40.20
N GLU A 107 -31.72 -73.17 -39.45
CA GLU A 107 -30.64 -73.71 -38.64
C GLU A 107 -31.20 -74.80 -37.73
N ASP A 108 -30.58 -75.97 -37.74
CA ASP A 108 -31.05 -77.10 -36.94
C ASP A 108 -30.96 -76.74 -35.45
N THR A 109 -31.85 -77.30 -34.66
CA THR A 109 -31.87 -77.09 -33.21
C THR A 109 -30.52 -77.46 -32.56
N ALA A 110 -29.77 -78.41 -33.12
CA ALA A 110 -28.42 -78.75 -32.67
C ALA A 110 -27.37 -77.69 -33.05
N GLU A 111 -27.46 -77.12 -34.25
CA GLU A 111 -26.59 -76.03 -34.72
C GLU A 111 -26.80 -74.76 -33.88
N LEU A 112 -28.06 -74.44 -33.54
CA LEU A 112 -28.40 -73.34 -32.62
C LEU A 112 -27.84 -73.58 -31.21
N ARG A 113 -27.95 -74.80 -30.67
CA ARG A 113 -27.33 -75.17 -29.38
C ARG A 113 -25.81 -74.98 -29.41
N CYS A 114 -25.15 -75.47 -30.45
CA CYS A 114 -23.70 -75.28 -30.64
C CYS A 114 -23.31 -73.79 -30.71
N LYS A 115 -24.15 -72.94 -31.31
CA LYS A 115 -23.93 -71.49 -31.35
C LYS A 115 -24.13 -70.83 -29.98
N ILE A 116 -25.12 -71.27 -29.21
CA ILE A 116 -25.34 -70.84 -27.82
C ILE A 116 -24.11 -71.19 -26.98
N ASP A 117 -23.63 -72.43 -27.02
CA ASP A 117 -22.44 -72.86 -26.27
C ASP A 117 -21.21 -72.00 -26.61
N LYS A 118 -21.00 -71.69 -27.88
CA LYS A 118 -19.92 -70.80 -28.33
C LYS A 118 -20.03 -69.38 -27.75
N LEU A 119 -21.26 -68.84 -27.68
CA LEU A 119 -21.51 -67.52 -27.11
C LEU A 119 -21.32 -67.53 -25.60
N GLU A 120 -21.76 -68.58 -24.91
CA GLU A 120 -21.56 -68.75 -23.47
C GLU A 120 -20.07 -68.79 -23.10
N ILE A 121 -19.26 -69.56 -23.84
CA ILE A 121 -17.80 -69.58 -23.65
C ILE A 121 -17.20 -68.19 -23.88
N GLN A 122 -17.67 -67.45 -24.90
CA GLN A 122 -17.21 -66.09 -25.15
C GLN A 122 -17.58 -65.14 -24.01
N ILE A 123 -18.81 -65.22 -23.49
CA ILE A 123 -19.26 -64.42 -22.34
C ILE A 123 -18.38 -64.73 -21.13
N PHE A 124 -18.19 -66.00 -20.80
CA PHE A 124 -17.36 -66.42 -19.68
C PHE A 124 -15.92 -65.90 -19.81
N SER A 125 -15.35 -65.96 -21.02
CA SER A 125 -14.00 -65.42 -21.28
C SER A 125 -13.91 -63.90 -21.07
N ARG A 126 -14.96 -63.16 -21.41
CA ARG A 126 -15.04 -61.71 -21.23
C ARG A 126 -15.25 -61.35 -19.77
N GLU A 127 -16.10 -62.07 -19.05
CA GLU A 127 -16.35 -61.86 -17.62
C GLU A 127 -15.09 -62.08 -16.79
N LYS A 128 -14.33 -63.15 -17.09
CA LYS A 128 -13.01 -63.37 -16.47
C LYS A 128 -12.09 -62.17 -16.68
N LYS A 129 -11.98 -61.68 -17.92
CA LYS A 129 -11.12 -60.54 -18.24
C LYS A 129 -11.58 -59.24 -17.57
N LEU A 130 -12.89 -59.05 -17.45
CA LEU A 130 -13.48 -57.91 -16.75
C LEU A 130 -13.15 -57.96 -15.25
N LEU A 131 -13.17 -59.14 -14.63
CA LEU A 131 -12.77 -59.32 -13.23
C LEU A 131 -11.28 -58.98 -13.03
N GLU A 132 -10.40 -59.45 -13.93
CA GLU A 132 -8.98 -59.11 -13.90
C GLU A 132 -8.75 -57.59 -13.99
N LEU A 133 -9.44 -56.91 -14.91
CA LEU A 133 -9.37 -55.45 -15.05
C LEU A 133 -9.87 -54.71 -13.80
N ASN A 134 -10.94 -55.21 -13.17
CA ASN A 134 -11.45 -54.61 -11.92
C ASN A 134 -10.46 -54.74 -10.77
N LEU A 135 -9.81 -55.90 -10.62
CA LEU A 135 -8.76 -56.09 -9.60
C LEU A 135 -7.57 -55.15 -9.83
N ILE A 136 -7.14 -54.98 -11.09
CA ILE A 136 -6.09 -54.02 -11.44
C ILE A 136 -6.53 -52.59 -11.14
N LEU A 137 -7.76 -52.23 -11.49
CA LEU A 137 -8.31 -50.90 -11.22
C LEU A 137 -8.31 -50.59 -9.72
N ASP A 138 -8.71 -51.55 -8.88
CA ASP A 138 -8.73 -51.35 -7.43
C ASP A 138 -7.31 -51.26 -6.85
N ALA A 139 -6.36 -52.02 -7.39
CA ALA A 139 -4.94 -51.87 -7.05
C ALA A 139 -4.40 -50.47 -7.43
N ILE A 140 -4.74 -49.98 -8.63
CA ILE A 140 -4.37 -48.63 -9.10
C ILE A 140 -5.00 -47.56 -8.20
N LYS A 141 -6.29 -47.66 -7.86
CA LYS A 141 -6.96 -46.73 -6.93
C LYS A 141 -6.26 -46.70 -5.57
N CYS A 142 -5.87 -47.86 -5.05
CA CYS A 142 -5.14 -47.93 -3.78
C CYS A 142 -3.78 -47.22 -3.85
N LEU A 143 -3.04 -47.42 -4.96
CA LEU A 143 -1.77 -46.73 -5.21
C LEU A 143 -1.96 -45.22 -5.34
N ILE A 144 -2.99 -44.76 -6.05
CA ILE A 144 -3.33 -43.34 -6.19
C ILE A 144 -3.60 -42.73 -4.81
N ASN A 145 -4.45 -43.36 -3.99
CA ASN A 145 -4.74 -42.87 -2.64
C ASN A 145 -3.49 -42.80 -1.76
N LYS A 146 -2.56 -43.75 -1.90
CA LYS A 146 -1.29 -43.72 -1.17
C LYS A 146 -0.40 -42.57 -1.63
N LEU A 147 -0.29 -42.34 -2.93
CA LEU A 147 0.47 -41.22 -3.50
C LEU A 147 -0.15 -39.88 -3.09
N GLU A 148 -1.47 -39.76 -3.12
CA GLU A 148 -2.17 -38.55 -2.70
C GLU A 148 -1.92 -38.22 -1.23
N LYS A 149 -1.95 -39.23 -0.34
CA LYS A 149 -1.57 -39.05 1.07
C LYS A 149 -0.13 -38.57 1.22
N GLN A 150 0.81 -39.16 0.48
CA GLN A 150 2.21 -38.73 0.52
C GLN A 150 2.39 -37.29 0.02
N VAL A 151 1.70 -36.93 -1.07
CA VAL A 151 1.71 -35.58 -1.62
C VAL A 151 1.13 -34.58 -0.62
N ASN A 152 0.01 -34.91 0.03
CA ASN A 152 -0.61 -34.03 1.02
C ASN A 152 0.28 -33.87 2.26
N MET A 153 0.88 -34.94 2.78
CA MET A 153 1.89 -34.84 3.84
C MET A 153 3.08 -33.96 3.42
N GLY A 154 3.55 -34.08 2.17
CA GLY A 154 4.60 -33.23 1.62
C GLY A 154 4.20 -31.75 1.56
N LYS A 155 2.96 -31.45 1.17
CA LYS A 155 2.41 -30.09 1.18
C LYS A 155 2.35 -29.51 2.60
N ASP A 156 1.90 -30.29 3.58
CA ASP A 156 1.81 -29.84 4.97
C ASP A 156 3.19 -29.54 5.57
N VAL A 157 4.18 -30.39 5.27
CA VAL A 157 5.58 -30.15 5.66
C VAL A 157 6.14 -28.89 5.00
N ALA A 158 5.92 -28.72 3.69
CA ALA A 158 6.39 -27.55 2.96
C ALA A 158 5.74 -26.25 3.49
N LEU A 159 4.44 -26.29 3.79
CA LEU A 159 3.72 -25.16 4.39
C LEU A 159 4.27 -24.82 5.77
N THR A 160 4.44 -25.82 6.63
CA THR A 160 4.99 -25.63 7.99
C THR A 160 6.39 -25.03 7.94
N LEU A 161 7.23 -25.50 7.02
CA LEU A 161 8.57 -24.95 6.81
C LEU A 161 8.53 -23.50 6.31
N ALA A 162 7.62 -23.18 5.39
CA ALA A 162 7.44 -21.82 4.88
C ALA A 162 7.01 -20.85 5.97
N VAL A 163 6.05 -21.24 6.82
CA VAL A 163 5.59 -20.45 7.98
C VAL A 163 6.75 -20.20 8.95
N LYS A 164 7.47 -21.26 9.35
CA LYS A 164 8.63 -21.14 10.26
C LYS A 164 9.74 -20.27 9.69
N THR A 165 10.00 -20.37 8.39
CA THR A 165 10.99 -19.52 7.70
C THR A 165 10.55 -18.05 7.70
N ASN A 166 9.25 -17.79 7.50
CA ASN A 166 8.73 -16.43 7.53
C ASN A 166 8.80 -15.81 8.94
N GLU A 167 8.47 -16.58 9.97
CA GLU A 167 8.66 -16.17 11.36
C GLU A 167 10.12 -15.82 11.66
N GLN A 168 11.07 -16.67 11.27
CA GLN A 168 12.51 -16.42 11.44
C GLN A 168 13.00 -15.19 10.67
N LYS A 169 12.47 -14.93 9.47
CA LYS A 169 12.74 -13.69 8.74
C LYS A 169 12.22 -12.48 9.52
N GLY A 170 11.00 -12.57 10.07
CA GLY A 170 10.42 -11.54 10.93
C GLY A 170 11.29 -11.22 12.14
N THR A 171 11.73 -12.25 12.88
CA THR A 171 12.61 -12.07 14.05
C THR A 171 13.95 -11.46 13.65
N THR A 172 14.53 -11.87 12.53
CA THR A 172 15.81 -11.33 12.03
C THR A 172 15.71 -9.86 11.66
N VAL A 173 14.62 -9.45 11.02
CA VAL A 173 14.38 -8.03 10.69
C VAL A 173 14.22 -7.22 11.98
N GLN A 174 13.50 -7.73 12.98
CA GLN A 174 13.33 -7.04 14.26
C GLN A 174 14.64 -6.93 15.05
N THR A 175 15.44 -7.99 15.14
CA THR A 175 16.76 -7.94 15.81
C THR A 175 17.71 -7.00 15.09
N THR A 176 17.70 -6.98 13.76
CA THR A 176 18.49 -6.02 12.96
C THR A 176 18.08 -4.58 13.24
N LYS A 177 16.77 -4.28 13.33
CA LYS A 177 16.28 -2.95 13.70
C LYS A 177 16.77 -2.54 15.10
N ARG A 178 16.70 -3.47 16.06
CA ARG A 178 17.18 -3.24 17.43
C ARG A 178 18.68 -2.99 17.46
N LEU A 179 19.47 -3.80 16.74
CA LEU A 179 20.92 -3.61 16.61
C LEU A 179 21.23 -2.21 16.06
N LYS A 180 20.56 -1.79 14.98
CA LYS A 180 20.73 -0.44 14.43
C LYS A 180 20.41 0.66 15.44
N ALA A 181 19.34 0.52 16.22
CA ALA A 181 19.00 1.48 17.28
C ALA A 181 20.10 1.54 18.35
N THR A 182 20.55 0.39 18.88
CA THR A 182 21.61 0.35 19.89
C THR A 182 22.95 0.86 19.35
N THR A 183 23.26 0.64 18.08
CA THR A 183 24.46 1.18 17.42
C THR A 183 24.39 2.70 17.30
N ALA A 184 23.21 3.26 17.00
CA ALA A 184 23.02 4.71 16.95
C ALA A 184 23.15 5.34 18.35
N GLU A 185 22.56 4.71 19.38
CA GLU A 185 22.71 5.13 20.77
C GLU A 185 24.19 5.11 21.20
N LEU A 186 24.90 4.02 20.91
CA LEU A 186 26.32 3.90 21.22
C LEU A 186 27.14 4.97 20.50
N THR A 187 26.87 5.21 19.21
CA THR A 187 27.55 6.26 18.44
C THR A 187 27.35 7.63 19.09
N MET A 188 26.13 7.96 19.51
CA MET A 188 25.83 9.22 20.20
C MET A 188 26.58 9.36 21.53
N LEU A 189 26.63 8.29 22.32
CA LEU A 189 27.39 8.28 23.57
C LEU A 189 28.90 8.40 23.31
N MET A 190 29.41 7.75 22.27
CA MET A 190 30.81 7.88 21.87
C MET A 190 31.13 9.30 21.42
N THR A 191 30.31 9.94 20.59
CA THR A 191 30.55 11.32 20.14
C THR A 191 30.53 12.31 21.29
N THR A 192 29.59 12.15 22.24
CA THR A 192 29.52 13.02 23.42
C THR A 192 30.72 12.80 24.36
N ALA A 193 31.18 11.56 24.53
CA ALA A 193 32.40 11.28 25.29
C ALA A 193 33.64 11.93 24.65
N PHE A 194 33.81 11.79 23.32
CA PHE A 194 34.91 12.43 22.60
C PHE A 194 34.88 13.95 22.68
N GLU A 195 33.70 14.56 22.58
CA GLU A 195 33.56 16.02 22.70
C GLU A 195 33.95 16.52 24.10
N LEU A 196 33.54 15.80 25.15
CA LEU A 196 33.94 16.12 26.53
C LEU A 196 35.45 15.94 26.75
N GLU A 197 36.04 14.86 26.23
CA GLU A 197 37.50 14.64 26.29
C GLU A 197 38.27 15.76 25.60
N GLN A 198 37.78 16.22 24.44
CA GLN A 198 38.36 17.33 23.70
C GLN A 198 38.27 18.63 24.51
N GLN A 199 37.12 18.96 25.09
CA GLN A 199 36.98 20.14 25.95
C GLN A 199 37.89 20.08 27.18
N VAL A 200 38.05 18.91 27.81
CA VAL A 200 38.97 18.73 28.93
C VAL A 200 40.41 18.97 28.48
N LYS A 201 40.79 18.45 27.32
CA LYS A 201 42.12 18.66 26.74
C LYS A 201 42.38 20.13 26.45
N GLU A 202 41.44 20.82 25.80
CA GLU A 202 41.52 22.25 25.49
C GLU A 202 41.65 23.11 26.76
N ARG A 203 40.82 22.84 27.77
CA ARG A 203 40.91 23.54 29.07
C ARG A 203 42.23 23.28 29.78
N ARG A 204 42.76 22.04 29.72
CA ARG A 204 44.06 21.70 30.29
C ARG A 204 45.20 22.42 29.57
N THR A 205 45.16 22.49 28.23
CA THR A 205 46.17 23.22 27.45
C THR A 205 46.11 24.72 27.71
N PHE A 206 44.90 25.29 27.76
CA PHE A 206 44.68 26.69 28.10
C PHE A 206 45.23 27.02 29.48
N LEU A 207 44.91 26.20 30.48
CA LEU A 207 45.40 26.39 31.84
C LEU A 207 46.93 26.31 31.91
N LYS A 208 47.53 25.34 31.19
CA LYS A 208 48.99 25.23 31.10
C LYS A 208 49.63 26.48 30.51
N GLU A 209 49.05 27.03 29.45
CA GLU A 209 49.51 28.29 28.86
C GLU A 209 49.39 29.46 29.83
N CYS A 210 48.26 29.59 30.54
CA CYS A 210 48.08 30.61 31.57
C CYS A 210 49.16 30.53 32.66
N TYR A 211 49.48 29.33 33.14
CA TYR A 211 50.56 29.13 34.11
C TYR A 211 51.92 29.53 33.54
N GLN A 212 52.23 29.17 32.29
CA GLN A 212 53.48 29.55 31.63
C GLN A 212 53.60 31.08 31.45
N ARG A 213 52.52 31.77 31.09
CA ARG A 213 52.48 33.23 30.99
C ARG A 213 52.73 33.89 32.34
N MET A 214 52.09 33.37 33.39
CA MET A 214 52.25 33.85 34.76
C MET A 214 53.67 33.62 35.29
N GLU A 215 54.29 32.47 35.00
CA GLU A 215 55.70 32.19 35.30
C GLU A 215 56.64 33.17 34.58
N ALA A 216 56.29 33.58 33.35
CA ALA A 216 57.01 34.62 32.61
C ALA A 216 56.74 36.06 33.09
N GLY A 217 55.90 36.25 34.11
CA GLY A 217 55.53 37.56 34.65
C GLY A 217 54.49 38.33 33.83
N ASN A 218 53.90 37.70 32.81
CA ASN A 218 52.84 38.27 31.98
C ASN A 218 51.45 37.93 32.56
N PRO A 219 50.41 38.73 32.27
CA PRO A 219 49.04 38.41 32.68
C PRO A 219 48.57 37.04 32.14
N PRO A 220 47.78 36.26 32.92
CA PRO A 220 47.39 34.89 32.54
C PRO A 220 46.51 34.78 31.28
N THR A 221 45.69 35.79 30.98
CA THR A 221 44.76 35.80 29.83
C THR A 221 44.72 37.19 29.21
N ASP A 222 44.49 37.27 27.91
CA ASP A 222 44.45 38.54 27.17
C ASP A 222 43.33 39.47 27.66
N ASP A 223 42.21 38.93 28.12
CA ASP A 223 41.13 39.69 28.78
C ASP A 223 41.64 40.51 29.98
N VAL A 224 42.60 39.96 30.74
CA VAL A 224 43.21 40.64 31.89
C VAL A 224 44.09 41.80 31.42
N ILE A 225 44.73 41.66 30.25
CA ILE A 225 45.51 42.73 29.62
C ILE A 225 44.57 43.87 29.23
N GLU A 226 43.46 43.56 28.57
CA GLU A 226 42.47 44.58 28.15
C GLU A 226 41.89 45.35 29.34
N GLU A 227 41.56 44.66 30.44
CA GLU A 227 41.08 45.30 31.67
C GLU A 227 42.15 46.20 32.31
N LEU A 228 43.42 45.76 32.31
CA LEU A 228 44.52 46.58 32.80
C LEU A 228 44.70 47.85 31.95
N GLU A 229 44.59 47.74 30.63
CA GLU A 229 44.65 48.89 29.74
C GLU A 229 43.48 49.86 29.95
N LYS A 230 42.26 49.34 30.14
CA LYS A 230 41.09 50.17 30.49
C LYS A 230 41.34 50.93 31.79
N TYR A 231 41.83 50.25 32.83
CA TYR A 231 42.18 50.88 34.09
C TYR A 231 43.24 51.97 33.91
N ASN A 232 44.33 51.68 33.19
CA ASN A 232 45.39 52.64 32.90
C ASN A 232 44.88 53.88 32.16
N ARG A 233 43.98 53.72 31.16
CA ARG A 233 43.32 54.85 30.49
C ARG A 233 42.51 55.71 31.47
N ILE A 234 41.76 55.09 32.39
CA ILE A 234 41.00 55.81 33.41
C ILE A 234 41.92 56.58 34.36
N VAL A 235 43.01 55.97 34.80
CA VAL A 235 44.01 56.62 35.66
C VAL A 235 44.65 57.81 34.94
N GLN A 236 45.06 57.64 33.69
CA GLN A 236 45.61 58.73 32.87
C GLN A 236 44.61 59.87 32.69
N TRP A 237 43.34 59.56 32.39
CA TRP A 237 42.28 60.55 32.27
C TRP A 237 42.04 61.31 33.58
N LYS A 238 42.01 60.61 34.72
CA LYS A 238 41.87 61.26 36.04
C LYS A 238 43.04 62.19 36.32
N SER A 239 44.27 61.76 36.02
CA SER A 239 45.48 62.56 36.20
C SER A 239 45.51 63.80 35.29
N GLU A 240 45.17 63.66 34.01
CA GLU A 240 45.12 64.80 33.08
C GLU A 240 44.00 65.77 33.47
N ARG A 241 42.84 65.26 33.91
CA ARG A 241 41.75 66.12 34.40
C ARG A 241 42.14 66.88 35.67
N ALA A 242 42.89 66.26 36.57
CA ALA A 242 43.47 66.94 37.72
C ALA A 242 44.50 68.00 37.30
N ARG A 243 45.33 67.71 36.28
CA ARG A 243 46.30 68.66 35.71
C ARG A 243 45.61 69.88 35.09
N ILE A 244 44.58 69.66 34.26
CA ILE A 244 43.77 70.73 33.65
C ILE A 244 43.08 71.54 34.74
N SER A 245 42.46 70.91 35.74
CA SER A 245 41.81 71.63 36.85
C SER A 245 42.82 72.51 37.61
N LYS A 246 44.03 72.02 37.85
CA LYS A 246 45.08 72.78 38.54
C LYS A 246 45.66 73.92 37.67
N ALA A 247 45.73 73.72 36.34
CA ALA A 247 46.14 74.76 35.39
C ALA A 247 45.06 75.85 35.24
N LEU A 248 43.78 75.45 35.23
CA LEU A 248 42.63 76.37 35.20
C LEU A 248 42.49 77.17 36.51
N GLU A 249 42.96 76.62 37.64
CA GLU A 249 43.09 77.35 38.91
C GLU A 249 44.27 78.35 38.90
N LEU A 250 45.22 78.25 37.96
CA LEU A 250 46.36 79.18 37.84
C LEU A 250 46.12 80.31 36.82
N ASP A 251 45.22 80.10 35.86
CA ASP A 251 44.90 81.08 34.83
C ASP A 251 43.75 81.98 35.33
N ASP A 252 44.08 82.93 36.21
CA ASP A 252 43.21 84.05 36.58
C ASP A 252 43.08 85.03 35.38
N TYR A 253 42.39 84.61 34.31
CA TYR A 253 42.06 85.50 33.20
C TYR A 253 40.55 85.61 32.98
N TRP A 254 39.98 86.56 33.70
CA TRP A 254 39.06 87.60 33.22
C TRP A 254 38.39 87.33 31.87
N THR A 255 37.23 86.67 31.92
CA THR A 255 36.25 86.83 30.84
C THR A 255 35.74 88.27 30.90
N THR A 256 36.01 89.05 29.84
CA THR A 256 35.52 90.43 29.68
C THR A 256 34.07 90.48 29.15
N ALA A 257 33.41 89.32 29.02
CA ALA A 257 32.02 89.26 28.60
C ALA A 257 31.08 89.62 29.76
N PRO A 258 30.15 90.59 29.58
CA PRO A 258 29.14 90.90 30.59
C PRO A 258 28.26 89.66 30.88
N GLU A 259 27.98 89.41 32.16
CA GLU A 259 27.12 88.32 32.63
C GLU A 259 25.79 88.34 31.89
N ARG A 260 25.52 87.28 31.13
CA ARG A 260 24.19 87.06 30.56
C ARG A 260 23.30 86.51 31.68
N PRO A 261 22.11 87.08 31.91
CA PRO A 261 21.25 86.70 33.05
C PRO A 261 20.78 85.23 33.04
N ASN A 262 21.02 84.46 31.97
CA ASN A 262 20.75 83.02 31.88
C ASN A 262 22.01 82.19 31.56
N ALA A 263 23.20 82.61 32.00
CA ALA A 263 24.37 81.75 31.97
C ALA A 263 24.25 80.71 33.11
N TYR A 264 24.19 79.43 32.76
CA TYR A 264 24.20 78.34 33.74
C TYR A 264 25.55 78.32 34.46
N LEU A 265 25.64 79.07 35.56
CA LEU A 265 26.72 78.93 36.53
C LEU A 265 26.60 77.53 37.14
N ILE A 266 27.55 76.65 36.84
CA ILE A 266 27.76 75.46 37.65
C ILE A 266 28.33 75.96 38.97
N HIS A 267 27.44 76.14 39.95
CA HIS A 267 27.77 76.54 41.31
C HIS A 267 28.80 75.56 41.91
N ARG A 268 30.07 75.94 41.86
CA ARG A 268 31.15 75.33 42.64
C ARG A 268 31.01 75.89 44.05
N ASN A 269 30.70 75.00 44.99
CA ASN A 269 30.63 75.19 46.45
C ASN A 269 29.31 75.70 47.02
N VAL A 270 28.38 74.78 47.32
CA VAL A 270 27.57 74.95 48.53
C VAL A 270 27.30 73.59 49.20
N SER A 271 27.83 73.49 50.41
CA SER A 271 27.44 72.58 51.48
C SER A 271 25.91 72.51 51.67
N ASN A 272 25.42 71.31 51.97
CA ASN A 272 24.22 71.00 52.73
C ASN A 272 23.14 72.09 52.77
N LYS A 273 22.15 71.98 51.88
CA LYS A 273 20.83 72.56 52.17
C LYS A 273 19.72 71.70 51.58
N SER A 274 18.91 71.20 52.50
CA SER A 274 17.66 70.46 52.28
C SER A 274 16.77 71.21 51.30
N TYR A 275 16.32 70.51 50.27
CA TYR A 275 15.26 71.00 49.39
C TYR A 275 13.91 70.75 50.07
N GLU A 276 13.41 71.79 50.74
CA GLU A 276 11.98 71.94 50.98
C GLU A 276 11.29 72.24 49.63
N ASN A 277 10.24 71.49 49.32
CA ASN A 277 9.43 71.65 48.11
C ASN A 277 8.61 72.95 48.16
N PRO A 278 8.36 73.63 47.02
CA PRO A 278 7.42 74.75 46.97
C PRO A 278 5.95 74.25 46.97
N PRO A 279 5.03 74.95 47.66
CA PRO A 279 3.64 74.52 47.79
C PRO A 279 2.70 75.13 46.72
N ASN A 280 1.53 74.49 46.58
CA ASN A 280 0.26 74.94 45.98
C ASN A 280 0.03 74.56 44.50
N THR A 281 -1.11 74.01 44.04
CA THR A 281 -2.47 73.67 44.56
C THR A 281 -3.17 72.92 43.40
N ALA A 282 -3.92 71.81 43.53
CA ALA A 282 -5.28 71.63 44.07
C ALA A 282 -5.80 70.17 43.84
N PRO A 283 -6.95 69.75 44.40
CA PRO A 283 -7.08 68.44 45.09
C PRO A 283 -8.16 67.45 44.61
N ASN A 284 -8.10 66.25 45.24
CA ASN A 284 -9.16 65.27 45.60
C ASN A 284 -9.55 64.14 44.61
N PRO A 285 -10.17 63.03 45.10
CA PRO A 285 -9.97 62.27 46.36
C PRO A 285 -10.01 60.73 46.11
N GLY A 286 -9.63 59.89 47.08
CA GLY A 286 -10.05 58.48 47.06
C GLY A 286 -9.13 57.42 47.68
N SER A 287 -9.20 57.32 49.01
CA SER A 287 -9.24 56.08 49.81
C SER A 287 -8.12 55.03 49.76
N SER A 288 -7.56 54.85 50.95
CA SER A 288 -7.24 53.59 51.67
C SER A 288 -6.02 52.73 51.24
N ASP A 289 -5.03 52.81 52.14
CA ASP A 289 -4.42 51.71 52.91
C ASP A 289 -3.11 51.05 52.45
N ASP A 290 -2.15 51.20 53.39
CA ASP A 290 -1.13 50.29 53.87
C ASP A 290 0.06 49.82 52.99
N GLN A 291 1.20 50.46 53.31
CA GLN A 291 2.46 49.87 53.78
C GLN A 291 2.88 48.50 53.20
N MET A 292 4.00 48.48 52.46
CA MET A 292 5.23 47.75 52.86
C MET A 292 6.34 47.88 51.79
N SER A 293 7.56 47.99 52.30
CA SER A 293 8.86 48.22 51.64
C SER A 293 9.26 47.23 50.54
N SER A 294 9.88 47.72 49.45
CA SER A 294 11.18 47.25 48.89
C SER A 294 11.47 47.78 47.46
N PRO A 295 12.75 47.92 47.06
CA PRO A 295 13.18 48.82 45.98
C PRO A 295 13.04 48.18 44.60
N LYS A 296 12.37 48.85 43.66
CA LYS A 296 12.28 48.43 42.25
C LYS A 296 13.29 49.19 41.40
N THR A 297 14.51 48.68 41.34
CA THR A 297 15.24 48.67 40.07
C THR A 297 14.53 47.67 39.17
N ASN A 298 13.77 48.14 38.19
CA ASN A 298 13.56 47.46 36.91
C ASN A 298 12.87 48.43 35.96
N SER A 299 13.56 48.70 34.87
CA SER A 299 13.10 49.38 33.67
C SER A 299 11.72 48.88 33.23
N VAL A 300 10.67 49.67 33.51
CA VAL A 300 9.39 49.53 32.83
C VAL A 300 9.38 50.57 31.73
N LEU A 301 9.64 50.10 30.50
CA LEU A 301 9.31 50.84 29.28
C LEU A 301 7.86 51.30 29.38
N ILE A 302 7.65 52.61 29.35
CA ILE A 302 6.31 53.20 29.23
C ILE A 302 5.78 52.74 27.86
N PRO A 303 4.70 51.92 27.79
CA PRO A 303 4.15 51.55 26.51
C PRO A 303 3.59 52.79 25.83
N TYR A 304 4.04 53.07 24.60
CA TYR A 304 3.36 54.03 23.75
C TYR A 304 1.89 53.58 23.68
N GLY A 305 0.96 54.44 24.07
CA GLY A 305 -0.47 54.13 24.09
C GLY A 305 -1.01 53.75 22.69
N ALA A 306 -2.32 53.74 22.50
CA ALA A 306 -2.99 53.26 21.28
C ALA A 306 -2.47 53.82 19.92
N HIS A 307 -1.64 54.88 19.93
CA HIS A 307 -0.93 55.45 18.80
C HIS A 307 0.60 55.36 18.96
N ALA A 308 1.14 54.14 18.99
CA ALA A 308 2.58 53.93 18.84
C ALA A 308 3.02 54.23 17.40
N PRO A 309 4.14 54.95 17.18
CA PRO A 309 4.58 55.37 15.84
C PRO A 309 4.99 54.20 14.92
N PHE A 310 5.18 53.00 15.46
CA PHE A 310 5.35 51.76 14.69
C PHE A 310 4.49 50.64 15.28
N ARG A 311 3.34 50.41 14.67
CA ARG A 311 2.57 49.18 14.85
C ARG A 311 2.67 48.36 13.56
N PRO A 312 3.19 47.11 13.59
CA PRO A 312 3.12 46.23 12.43
C PRO A 312 1.65 46.02 12.05
N ASN A 313 1.31 46.20 10.77
CA ASN A 313 -0.03 45.94 10.29
C ASN A 313 -0.38 44.45 10.47
N ASP A 314 -1.62 44.16 10.88
CA ASP A 314 -2.13 42.80 10.92
C ASP A 314 -2.05 42.18 9.51
N PRO A 315 -1.70 40.88 9.39
CA PRO A 315 -1.42 40.27 8.10
C PRO A 315 -2.63 40.38 7.18
N SER A 316 -2.47 41.11 6.08
CA SER A 316 -3.49 41.23 5.03
C SER A 316 -3.80 39.84 4.46
N SER A 317 -5.08 39.59 4.16
CA SER A 317 -5.54 38.37 3.47
C SER A 317 -4.83 38.10 2.13
N HIS A 318 -4.08 39.07 1.58
CA HIS A 318 -3.28 38.95 0.36
C HIS A 318 -1.81 38.52 0.61
N MET A 319 -1.38 38.30 1.85
CA MET A 319 -0.06 37.72 2.11
C MET A 319 -0.03 36.27 1.62
N ARG A 320 0.76 36.01 0.57
CA ARG A 320 1.01 34.66 0.06
C ARG A 320 1.75 33.87 1.14
N HIS A 321 1.05 32.99 1.85
CA HIS A 321 1.69 32.01 2.72
C HIS A 321 2.55 31.08 1.86
N PHE A 322 3.87 31.15 1.98
CA PHE A 322 4.76 30.15 1.40
C PHE A 322 4.47 28.81 2.09
N ARG A 323 3.77 27.90 1.41
CA ARG A 323 3.55 26.53 1.90
C ARG A 323 4.87 25.77 1.84
N LYS A 324 5.24 25.11 2.94
CA LYS A 324 6.40 24.20 2.96
C LYS A 324 6.13 23.04 1.98
N PRO A 325 7.11 22.64 1.15
CA PRO A 325 6.91 21.56 0.19
C PRO A 325 6.71 20.22 0.92
N GLU A 326 5.72 19.44 0.47
CA GLU A 326 5.45 18.10 0.99
C GLU A 326 6.53 17.12 0.52
N LEU A 327 7.14 16.41 1.47
CA LEU A 327 8.12 15.36 1.18
C LEU A 327 7.37 14.11 0.65
N LYS A 328 7.78 13.61 -0.51
CA LYS A 328 7.21 12.39 -1.07
C LYS A 328 7.52 11.20 -0.15
N PRO A 329 6.57 10.27 0.05
CA PRO A 329 6.83 9.05 0.80
C PRO A 329 7.93 8.25 0.09
N VAL A 330 8.84 7.71 0.88
CA VAL A 330 9.88 6.79 0.42
C VAL A 330 9.21 5.45 0.16
N ASP A 331 9.27 4.99 -1.08
CA ASP A 331 8.76 3.68 -1.49
C ASP A 331 9.54 2.58 -0.71
N THR A 332 8.82 1.80 0.09
CA THR A 332 9.30 0.56 0.73
C THR A 332 9.09 -0.65 -0.15
#